data_AF-A0A830EHE6-F1
#
_entry.id   AF-A0A830EHE6-F1
#
_cell.length_a   1.000
_cell.length_b   1.000
_cell.length_c   1.000
_cell.angle_alpha   90.00
_cell.angle_beta   90.00
_cell.angle_gamma   90.00
#
_symmetry.space_group_name_H-M   'P 1'
#
loop_
_entity.id
_entity.type
_entity.pdbx_description
1 polymer ?
#
loop_
_entity_poly.entity_id
_entity_poly.type
_entity_poly.pdbx_seq_one_letter_code
_entity_poly.pdbx_strand_id
1 'polypeptide(L)'
;MVPMLVKVLKEMGFRRDDEDDYWFKDYGNDVVLKVASTGYNEMEIELDMPVPTDINSSSLNKPEKLIEAIMNSSLNKGLLSSLLHAINDMIHLKLIINLGN
;
A
#
# COMPACT_ATOMS: atom_id res chain seq x y z
N MET A 1 20.97 -3.60 -5.05
CA MET A 1 19.62 -3.73 -4.47
C MET A 1 18.64 -2.70 -5.05
N VAL A 2 18.96 -1.40 -4.96
CA VAL A 2 18.14 -0.28 -5.49
C VAL A 2 17.71 -0.41 -6.97
N PRO A 3 18.54 -0.90 -7.92
CA PRO A 3 18.12 -0.99 -9.33
C PRO A 3 17.02 -2.02 -9.60
N MET A 4 16.99 -3.10 -8.82
CA MET A 4 15.99 -4.17 -8.96
C MET A 4 14.64 -3.73 -8.42
N LEU A 5 14.62 -3.06 -7.26
CA LEU A 5 13.40 -2.51 -6.68
C LEU A 5 12.76 -1.44 -7.60
N VAL A 6 13.56 -0.50 -8.11
CA VAL A 6 13.07 0.53 -9.04
C VAL A 6 12.45 -0.10 -10.29
N LYS A 7 13.07 -1.18 -10.81
CA LYS A 7 12.51 -1.93 -11.94
C LYS A 7 11.17 -2.58 -11.59
N VAL A 8 11.09 -3.26 -10.44
CA VAL A 8 9.85 -3.87 -9.94
C VAL A 8 8.75 -2.83 -9.76
N LEU A 9 9.06 -1.70 -9.12
CA LEU A 9 8.10 -0.61 -8.93
C LEU A 9 7.53 -0.11 -10.26
N LYS A 10 8.40 0.11 -11.27
CA LYS A 10 7.96 0.49 -12.62
C LYS A 10 7.10 -0.60 -13.29
N GLU A 11 7.48 -1.87 -13.18
CA GLU A 11 6.71 -3.00 -13.74
C GLU A 11 5.34 -3.18 -13.07
N MET A 12 5.27 -2.87 -11.76
CA MET A 12 4.01 -2.85 -11.01
C MET A 12 3.18 -1.59 -11.27
N GLY A 13 3.71 -0.62 -12.02
CA GLY A 13 2.99 0.61 -12.41
C GLY A 13 3.09 1.76 -11.40
N PHE A 14 4.06 1.72 -10.48
CA PHE A 14 4.36 2.86 -9.62
C PHE A 14 5.02 3.99 -10.41
N ARG A 15 4.70 5.21 -10.02
CA ARG A 15 5.27 6.46 -10.55
C ARG A 15 6.16 7.08 -9.48
N ARG A 16 7.20 7.78 -9.91
CA ARG A 16 8.05 8.57 -9.00
C ARG A 16 7.35 9.89 -8.71
N ASP A 17 7.29 10.27 -7.45
CA ASP A 17 7.07 11.66 -7.04
C ASP A 17 8.46 12.32 -6.94
N ASP A 18 8.69 13.33 -7.78
CA ASP A 18 9.97 14.02 -7.88
C ASP A 18 10.13 15.11 -6.80
N GLU A 19 9.04 15.51 -6.13
CA GLU A 19 9.05 16.55 -5.09
C GLU A 19 9.34 15.95 -3.71
N ASP A 20 8.72 14.82 -3.38
CA ASP A 20 8.73 14.23 -2.03
C ASP A 20 9.54 12.92 -1.92
N ASP A 21 10.35 12.60 -2.94
CA ASP A 21 11.29 11.47 -2.98
C ASP A 21 10.68 10.06 -2.71
N TYR A 22 9.39 9.85 -3.01
CA TYR A 22 8.72 8.54 -2.89
C TYR A 22 8.19 8.00 -4.22
N TRP A 23 7.86 6.72 -4.28
CA TRP A 23 7.14 6.09 -5.39
C TRP A 23 5.69 5.87 -4.98
N PHE A 24 4.74 6.06 -5.89
CA PHE A 24 3.34 5.83 -5.59
C PHE A 24 2.55 5.18 -6.70
N LYS A 25 1.48 4.51 -6.32
CA LYS A 25 0.46 3.99 -7.21
C LYS A 25 -0.90 4.36 -6.68
N ASP A 26 -1.69 5.00 -7.54
CA ASP A 26 -3.06 5.43 -7.29
C ASP A 26 -4.02 4.33 -7.78
N TYR A 27 -4.88 3.85 -6.89
CA TYR A 27 -5.87 2.80 -7.16
C TYR A 27 -7.28 3.37 -7.33
N GLY A 28 -7.44 4.70 -7.32
CA GLY A 28 -8.72 5.41 -7.28
C GLY A 28 -9.40 5.35 -5.92
N ASN A 29 -10.50 6.09 -5.76
CA ASN A 29 -11.27 6.19 -4.52
C ASN A 29 -10.42 6.65 -3.31
N ASP A 30 -9.47 7.57 -3.55
CA ASP A 30 -8.54 8.08 -2.54
C ASP A 30 -7.66 7.02 -1.88
N VAL A 31 -7.41 5.89 -2.59
CA VAL A 31 -6.49 4.84 -2.16
C VAL A 31 -5.16 4.97 -2.90
N VAL A 32 -4.09 5.23 -2.15
CA VAL A 32 -2.73 5.40 -2.70
C VAL A 32 -1.75 4.57 -1.88
N LEU A 33 -0.92 3.79 -2.57
CA LEU A 33 0.21 3.08 -1.95
C LEU A 33 1.49 3.83 -2.25
N LYS A 34 2.21 4.25 -1.21
CA LYS A 34 3.50 4.95 -1.29
C LYS A 34 4.64 4.04 -0.84
N VAL A 35 5.80 4.22 -1.44
CA VAL A 35 7.04 3.49 -1.14
C VAL A 35 8.18 4.49 -1.12
N ALA A 36 8.77 4.70 0.06
CA ALA A 36 9.90 5.59 0.26
C ALA A 36 11.14 4.80 0.72
N SER A 37 12.33 5.30 0.36
CA SER A 37 13.60 4.77 0.86
C SER A 37 14.04 5.64 2.03
N THR A 38 14.09 5.10 3.24
CA THR A 38 14.41 5.88 4.46
C THR A 38 15.90 5.94 4.79
N GLY A 39 16.76 5.28 4.01
CA GLY A 39 18.21 5.24 4.23
C GLY A 39 18.78 3.85 3.99
N TYR A 40 19.96 3.55 4.55
CA TYR A 40 20.70 2.30 4.34
C TYR A 40 19.83 1.04 4.48
N ASN A 41 19.33 0.54 3.34
CA ASN A 41 18.53 -0.67 3.16
C ASN A 41 17.14 -0.70 3.82
N GLU A 42 16.64 0.43 4.33
CA GLU A 42 15.30 0.48 4.93
C GLU A 42 14.30 1.10 3.94
N MET A 43 13.15 0.44 3.83
CA MET A 43 12.03 0.85 2.98
C MET A 43 10.78 1.00 3.82
N GLU A 44 10.12 2.13 3.61
CA GLU A 44 8.82 2.41 4.20
C GLU A 44 7.74 2.22 3.13
N ILE A 45 6.67 1.51 3.50
CA ILE A 45 5.49 1.32 2.67
C ILE A 45 4.30 1.88 3.45
N GLU A 46 3.65 2.88 2.86
CA GLU A 46 2.51 3.58 3.46
C GLU A 46 1.27 3.41 2.57
N LEU A 47 0.15 3.05 3.18
CA LEU A 47 -1.15 2.95 2.51
C LEU A 47 -2.04 4.08 2.98
N ASP A 48 -2.25 5.07 2.10
CA ASP A 48 -3.21 6.13 2.30
C ASP A 48 -4.59 5.65 1.82
N MET A 49 -5.59 5.78 2.68
CA MET A 49 -6.97 5.47 2.35
C MET A 49 -7.93 6.31 3.20
N PRO A 50 -9.15 6.59 2.70
CA PRO A 50 -10.20 7.16 3.53
C PRO A 50 -10.52 6.19 4.67
N VAL A 51 -10.43 6.66 5.90
CA VAL A 51 -10.83 5.87 7.08
C VAL A 51 -12.36 5.80 7.10
N PRO A 52 -12.96 4.62 6.99
CA PRO A 52 -14.41 4.51 7.13
C PRO A 52 -14.79 4.93 8.55
N THR A 53 -15.68 5.91 8.67
CA THR A 53 -16.15 6.47 9.96
C THR A 53 -16.74 5.41 10.89
N ASP A 54 -17.13 4.29 10.32
CA ASP A 54 -17.84 3.21 10.98
C ASP A 54 -16.87 2.15 11.56
N ILE A 55 -15.56 2.26 11.27
CA ILE A 55 -14.54 1.32 11.75
C ILE A 55 -13.79 1.94 12.94
N ASN A 56 -13.91 1.30 14.10
CA ASN A 56 -13.09 1.64 15.26
C ASN A 56 -11.63 1.17 15.04
N SER A 57 -10.76 2.09 14.65
CA SER A 57 -9.35 1.84 14.35
C SER A 57 -8.57 1.22 15.53
N SER A 58 -8.98 1.47 16.78
CA SER A 58 -8.37 0.88 17.97
C SER A 58 -8.53 -0.65 18.08
N SER A 59 -9.44 -1.23 17.29
CA SER A 59 -9.65 -2.69 17.22
C SER A 59 -8.79 -3.41 16.17
N LEU A 60 -8.08 -2.64 15.32
CA LEU A 60 -7.34 -3.11 14.14
C LEU A 60 -5.87 -3.42 14.48
N ASN A 61 -5.66 -4.26 15.49
CA ASN A 61 -4.34 -4.72 15.91
C ASN A 61 -3.83 -5.94 15.13
N LYS A 62 -4.59 -6.40 14.14
CA LYS A 62 -4.24 -7.51 13.24
C LYS A 62 -4.68 -7.20 11.81
N PRO A 63 -3.88 -7.52 10.78
CA PRO A 63 -4.23 -7.28 9.37
C PRO A 63 -5.56 -7.94 8.96
N GLU A 64 -5.88 -9.11 9.49
CA GLU A 64 -7.10 -9.85 9.17
C GLU A 64 -8.36 -9.11 9.63
N LYS A 65 -8.28 -8.43 10.78
CA LYS A 65 -9.39 -7.62 11.29
C LYS A 65 -9.67 -6.40 10.43
N LEU A 66 -8.64 -5.85 9.79
CA LEU A 66 -8.80 -4.76 8.82
C LEU A 66 -9.55 -5.27 7.58
N ILE A 67 -9.20 -6.45 7.07
CA ILE A 67 -9.88 -7.08 5.94
C ILE A 67 -11.35 -7.39 6.30
N GLU A 68 -11.60 -7.96 7.48
CA GLU A 68 -12.96 -8.24 7.96
C GLU A 68 -13.77 -6.95 8.14
N ALA A 69 -13.18 -5.91 8.72
CA ALA A 69 -13.86 -4.63 8.90
C ALA A 69 -14.19 -3.97 7.54
N ILE A 70 -13.26 -4.04 6.58
CA ILE A 70 -13.47 -3.56 5.21
C ILE A 70 -14.60 -4.36 4.52
N MET A 71 -14.59 -5.70 4.60
CA MET A 71 -15.62 -6.55 4.00
C MET A 71 -17.01 -6.34 4.58
N ASN A 72 -17.11 -6.02 5.86
CA ASN A 72 -18.38 -5.86 6.57
C ASN A 72 -18.86 -4.40 6.68
N SER A 73 -18.07 -3.46 6.17
CA SER A 73 -18.43 -2.04 6.18
C SER A 73 -19.39 -1.67 5.06
N SER A 74 -20.07 -0.54 5.23
CA SER A 74 -20.90 0.12 4.23
C SER A 74 -20.10 0.71 3.05
N LEU A 75 -18.85 0.30 2.85
CA LEU A 75 -17.96 0.86 1.84
C LEU A 75 -18.51 0.66 0.42
N ASN A 76 -18.30 1.67 -0.42
CA ASN A 76 -18.55 1.57 -1.85
C ASN A 76 -17.70 0.42 -2.43
N LYS A 77 -18.31 -0.45 -3.26
CA LYS A 77 -17.63 -1.55 -3.95
C LYS A 77 -16.36 -1.11 -4.68
N GLY A 78 -16.33 0.13 -5.19
CA GLY A 78 -15.14 0.71 -5.80
C GLY A 78 -13.96 0.82 -4.82
N LEU A 79 -14.21 1.37 -3.63
CA LEU A 79 -13.20 1.53 -2.58
C LEU A 79 -12.67 0.18 -2.09
N LEU A 80 -13.56 -0.82 -1.88
CA LEU A 80 -13.14 -2.18 -1.55
C LEU A 80 -12.19 -2.77 -2.61
N SER A 81 -12.53 -2.60 -3.89
CA SER A 81 -11.69 -3.08 -5.00
C SER A 81 -10.32 -2.40 -5.00
N SER A 82 -10.29 -1.07 -4.85
CA SER A 82 -9.05 -0.29 -4.78
C SER A 82 -8.17 -0.75 -3.62
N LEU A 83 -8.75 -0.99 -2.44
CA LEU A 83 -8.04 -1.46 -1.26
C LEU A 83 -7.46 -2.86 -1.43
N LEU A 84 -8.23 -3.81 -2.00
CA LEU A 84 -7.74 -5.16 -2.23
C LEU A 84 -6.56 -5.18 -3.21
N HIS A 85 -6.61 -4.36 -4.26
CA HIS A 85 -5.48 -4.21 -5.18
C HIS A 85 -4.25 -3.59 -4.50
N ALA A 86 -4.44 -2.54 -3.70
CA ALA A 86 -3.34 -1.91 -2.97
C ALA A 86 -2.69 -2.86 -1.95
N ILE A 87 -3.50 -3.61 -1.19
CA ILE A 87 -3.00 -4.61 -0.22
C ILE A 87 -2.25 -5.73 -0.95
N ASN A 88 -2.78 -6.22 -2.06
CA ASN A 88 -2.12 -7.24 -2.87
C ASN A 88 -0.73 -6.78 -3.33
N ASP A 89 -0.61 -5.56 -3.86
CA ASP A 89 0.67 -5.02 -4.31
C ASP A 89 1.63 -4.76 -3.14
N MET A 90 1.12 -4.31 -1.98
CA MET A 90 1.91 -4.19 -0.76
C MET A 90 2.52 -5.53 -0.31
N ILE A 91 1.74 -6.61 -0.35
CA ILE A 91 2.23 -7.96 0.00
C ILE A 91 3.33 -8.39 -0.96
N HIS A 92 3.13 -8.23 -2.27
CA HIS A 92 4.15 -8.55 -3.27
C HIS A 92 5.44 -7.74 -3.07
N LEU A 93 5.33 -6.44 -2.79
CA LEU A 93 6.49 -5.61 -2.49
C LEU A 93 7.24 -6.10 -1.26
N LYS A 94 6.52 -6.38 -0.15
CA LYS A 94 7.15 -6.93 1.07
C LYS A 94 7.87 -8.24 0.81
N LEU A 95 7.29 -9.14 0.00
CA LEU A 95 7.93 -10.40 -0.38
C LEU A 95 9.21 -10.18 -1.19
N ILE A 96 9.17 -9.29 -2.19
CA ILE A 96 10.33 -8.97 -3.03
C ILE A 96 11.46 -8.34 -2.21
N ILE A 97 11.11 -7.44 -1.30
CA ILE A 97 12.06 -6.79 -0.38
C ILE A 97 12.72 -7.84 0.52
N ASN A 98 11.92 -8.73 1.12
CA ASN A 98 12.42 -9.77 2.02
C ASN A 98 13.27 -10.84 1.31
N LEU A 99 13.03 -11.11 0.02
CA LEU A 99 13.84 -12.03 -0.79
C LEU A 99 15.11 -11.37 -1.36
N GLY A 100 15.13 -10.04 -1.43
CA GLY A 100 16.27 -9.26 -1.92
C GLY A 100 17.29 -8.88 -0.85
N ASN A 101 16.95 -9.05 0.43
CA ASN A 101 17.81 -8.93 1.61
C ASN A 101 18.41 -10.29 1.99
#